data_AF-A0A1T4QIN8-F1
#
_entry.id   AF-A0A1T4QIN8-F1
#
_cell.length_a   1.000
_cell.length_b   1.000
_cell.length_c   1.000
_cell.angle_alpha   90.00
_cell.angle_beta   90.00
_cell.angle_gamma   90.00
#
_symmetry.space_group_name_H-M   'P 1'
#
loop_
_entity.id
_entity.type
_entity.pdbx_description
1 polymer ?
#
loop_
_entity_poly.entity_id
_entity_poly.type
_entity_poly.pdbx_seq_one_letter_code
_entity_poly.pdbx_strand_id
1 'polypeptide(L)'
;MSRGETPLNAAADRNDTSRAGPRVPLRDHVATSIRRYLGDLNGCDNGDLYEIALRELEIPLFAEVLEHCDGNQSRAASMLGIHRATLRKKLREYGLA
;
A
#
# COMPACT_ATOMS: atom_id res chain seq x y z
N MET A 1 47.42 7.64 -27.02
CA MET A 1 48.16 6.59 -26.29
C MET A 1 48.68 7.27 -25.03
N SER A 2 48.43 6.93 -23.77
CA SER A 2 47.80 5.82 -23.01
C SER A 2 47.26 6.46 -21.72
N ARG A 3 46.01 6.21 -21.31
CA ARG A 3 45.57 5.31 -20.21
C ARG A 3 46.31 5.44 -18.87
N GLY A 4 45.51 5.62 -17.81
CA GLY A 4 45.85 5.53 -16.38
C GLY A 4 44.73 6.23 -15.58
N GLU A 5 43.57 5.59 -15.41
CA GLU A 5 43.17 4.82 -14.22
C GLU A 5 42.65 5.68 -13.07
N THR A 6 41.35 5.54 -12.83
CA THR A 6 40.61 5.99 -11.65
C THR A 6 41.18 5.36 -10.38
N PRO A 7 41.24 6.07 -9.24
CA PRO A 7 41.16 5.43 -7.95
C PRO A 7 39.72 5.45 -7.43
N LEU A 8 39.31 4.24 -7.06
CA LEU A 8 38.16 3.85 -6.25
C LEU A 8 38.32 4.36 -4.80
N ASN A 9 37.19 4.51 -4.11
CA ASN A 9 36.97 4.61 -2.65
C ASN A 9 37.07 5.97 -1.95
N ALA A 10 35.94 6.42 -1.39
CA ALA A 10 35.74 6.36 0.06
C ALA A 10 34.25 6.46 0.40
N ALA A 11 33.76 5.41 1.06
CA ALA A 11 32.46 5.33 1.67
C ALA A 11 32.32 6.35 2.81
N ALA A 12 31.15 6.98 2.88
CA ALA A 12 30.45 7.27 4.12
C ALA A 12 28.96 7.12 3.76
N ASP A 13 28.47 5.89 3.65
CA ASP A 13 27.78 5.25 4.76
C ASP A 13 26.96 6.27 5.57
N ARG A 14 25.92 6.83 4.95
CA ARG A 14 24.83 7.42 5.71
C ARG A 14 23.91 6.29 6.14
N ASN A 15 24.42 5.43 7.01
CA ASN A 15 23.60 4.55 7.82
C ASN A 15 22.83 5.44 8.81
N ASP A 16 21.76 6.08 8.32
CA ASP A 16 20.77 6.80 9.12
C ASP A 16 19.85 5.80 9.83
N THR A 17 20.44 4.94 10.66
CA THR A 17 19.69 3.95 11.48
C THR A 17 19.44 4.44 12.90
N SER A 18 19.73 5.71 13.22
CA SER A 18 19.72 6.19 14.60
C SER A 18 18.50 7.03 15.00
N ARG A 19 17.36 6.95 14.29
CA ARG A 19 16.12 7.61 14.75
C ARG A 19 14.78 6.95 14.42
N ALA A 20 14.77 5.69 13.98
CA ALA A 20 13.51 4.99 13.78
C ALA A 20 13.09 4.31 15.10
N GLY A 21 12.16 4.91 15.84
CA GLY A 21 11.41 4.20 16.88
C GLY A 21 10.72 2.94 16.29
N PRO A 22 10.20 2.04 17.13
CA PRO A 22 9.58 0.80 16.65
C PRO A 22 8.53 1.10 15.57
N ARG A 23 8.74 0.60 14.35
CA ARG A 23 7.76 0.75 13.27
C ARG A 23 6.56 -0.11 13.60
N VAL A 24 5.40 0.53 13.77
CA VAL A 24 4.14 -0.17 14.02
C VAL A 24 3.75 -0.94 12.74
N PRO A 25 3.49 -2.25 12.82
CA PRO A 25 2.99 -3.05 11.71
C PRO A 25 1.67 -2.50 11.13
N LEU A 26 1.48 -2.62 9.81
CA LEU A 26 0.23 -2.22 9.13
C LEU A 26 -1.01 -2.87 9.77
N ARG A 27 -0.89 -4.14 10.18
CA ARG A 27 -1.99 -4.87 10.83
C ARG A 27 -2.48 -4.19 12.11
N ASP A 28 -1.60 -3.50 12.84
CA ASP A 28 -1.95 -2.84 14.10
C ASP A 28 -2.67 -1.51 13.84
N HIS A 29 -2.28 -0.80 12.77
CA HIS A 29 -3.04 0.35 12.28
C HIS A 29 -4.44 -0.04 11.84
N VAL A 30 -4.57 -1.11 11.06
CA VAL A 30 -5.87 -1.64 10.63
C VAL A 30 -6.71 -2.07 11.83
N ALA A 31 -6.15 -2.82 12.78
CA ALA A 31 -6.85 -3.25 13.99
C ALA A 31 -7.35 -2.07 14.83
N THR A 32 -6.57 -1.00 14.93
CA THR A 32 -6.96 0.23 15.64
C THR A 32 -8.16 0.90 14.97
N SER A 33 -8.13 1.04 13.64
CA SER A 33 -9.22 1.63 12.86
C SER A 33 -10.50 0.80 12.95
N ILE A 34 -10.41 -0.53 12.83
CA ILE A 34 -11.58 -1.42 12.93
C ILE A 34 -12.19 -1.38 14.33
N ARG A 35 -11.37 -1.38 15.39
CA ARG A 35 -11.88 -1.30 16.78
C ARG A 35 -12.68 -0.02 17.00
N ARG A 36 -12.20 1.11 16.46
CA ARG A 36 -12.93 2.38 16.52
C ARG A 36 -14.24 2.31 15.74
N TYR A 37 -14.20 1.83 14.49
CA TYR A 37 -15.39 1.69 13.66
C TYR A 37 -16.48 0.81 14.32
N LEU A 38 -16.10 -0.32 14.91
CA LEU A 38 -17.03 -1.19 15.64
C LEU A 38 -17.62 -0.52 16.89
N GLY A 39 -16.82 0.31 17.58
CA GLY A 39 -17.31 1.12 18.70
C GLY A 39 -18.35 2.16 18.24
N ASP A 40 -18.12 2.80 17.10
CA ASP A 40 -19.05 3.78 16.54
C ASP A 40 -20.36 3.14 16.03
N LEU A 41 -20.30 1.89 15.56
CA LEU A 41 -21.44 1.14 15.03
C LEU A 41 -22.49 0.78 16.08
N ASN A 42 -22.16 0.84 17.39
CA ASN A 42 -23.09 0.71 18.53
C ASN A 42 -24.14 -0.42 18.41
N GLY A 43 -23.76 -1.58 17.88
CA GLY A 43 -24.64 -2.76 17.80
C GLY A 43 -25.59 -2.81 16.60
N CYS A 44 -25.41 -1.97 15.57
CA CYS A 44 -26.06 -2.20 14.28
C CYS A 44 -25.47 -3.45 13.60
N ASP A 45 -26.08 -4.61 13.85
CA ASP A 45 -25.80 -5.88 13.19
C ASP A 45 -26.24 -5.81 11.71
N ASN A 46 -25.39 -5.20 10.89
CA ASN A 46 -25.51 -5.27 9.44
C ASN A 46 -24.65 -6.47 9.01
N GLY A 47 -25.28 -7.56 8.54
CA GLY A 47 -24.64 -8.83 8.16
C GLY A 47 -23.57 -8.76 7.06
N ASP A 48 -23.17 -7.56 6.64
CA ASP A 48 -22.25 -7.28 5.54
C ASP A 48 -20.93 -6.63 6.00
N LEU A 49 -20.64 -6.63 7.31
CA LEU A 49 -19.44 -5.99 7.86
C LEU A 49 -18.14 -6.43 7.16
N TYR A 50 -18.04 -7.71 6.79
CA TYR A 50 -16.86 -8.21 6.07
C TYR A 50 -16.67 -7.52 4.71
N GLU A 51 -17.74 -7.42 3.92
CA GLU A 51 -17.72 -6.76 2.61
C GLU A 51 -17.47 -5.27 2.73
N ILE A 52 -18.06 -4.62 3.74
CA ILE A 52 -17.80 -3.21 4.06
C ILE A 52 -16.32 -3.01 4.38
N ALA A 53 -15.78 -3.77 5.33
CA ALA A 53 -14.39 -3.63 5.74
C ALA A 53 -13.42 -3.94 4.58
N LEU A 54 -13.71 -4.95 3.76
CA LEU A 54 -12.91 -5.29 2.60
C LEU A 54 -12.91 -4.16 1.57
N ARG A 55 -14.08 -3.59 1.26
CA ARG A 55 -14.20 -2.43 0.36
C ARG A 55 -13.42 -1.22 0.88
N GLU A 56 -13.60 -0.88 2.15
CA GLU A 56 -12.91 0.26 2.78
C GLU A 56 -11.38 0.08 2.84
N LEU A 57 -10.90 -1.17 2.80
CA LEU A 57 -9.47 -1.45 2.67
C LEU A 57 -8.99 -1.40 1.22
N GLU A 58 -9.76 -1.98 0.29
CA GLU A 58 -9.37 -2.11 -1.12
C GLU A 58 -9.34 -0.76 -1.85
N ILE A 59 -10.28 0.16 -1.58
CA ILE A 59 -10.34 1.48 -2.23
C ILE A 59 -9.04 2.27 -2.05
N PRO A 60 -8.58 2.57 -0.81
CA PRO A 60 -7.33 3.32 -0.62
C PRO A 60 -6.12 2.53 -1.10
N LEU A 61 -6.10 1.20 -0.94
CA LEU A 61 -5.01 0.37 -1.46
C LEU A 61 -4.85 0.51 -2.97
N PHE A 62 -5.96 0.43 -3.73
CA PHE A 62 -5.90 0.54 -5.19
C PHE A 62 -5.59 1.95 -5.66
N ALA A 63 -6.12 2.98 -5.00
CA ALA A 63 -5.82 4.37 -5.32
C ALA A 63 -4.32 4.68 -5.15
N GLU A 64 -3.75 4.34 -3.99
CA GLU A 64 -2.33 4.59 -3.69
C GLU A 64 -1.40 3.80 -4.61
N VAL A 65 -1.72 2.54 -4.93
CA VAL A 65 -0.89 1.75 -5.83
C VAL A 65 -1.00 2.24 -7.28
N LEU A 66 -2.17 2.71 -7.72
CA LEU A 66 -2.31 3.33 -9.04
C LEU A 66 -1.47 4.60 -9.13
N GLU A 67 -1.54 5.47 -8.12
CA GLU A 67 -0.75 6.70 -8.06
C GLU A 67 0.75 6.38 -8.08
N HIS A 68 1.19 5.42 -7.27
CA HIS A 68 2.58 4.94 -7.26
C HIS A 68 3.03 4.33 -8.60
N CYS A 69 2.08 3.87 -9.42
CA CYS A 69 2.31 3.32 -10.75
C CYS A 69 2.04 4.32 -11.87
N ASP A 70 1.86 5.61 -11.57
CA ASP A 70 1.56 6.68 -12.54
C ASP A 70 0.31 6.36 -13.38
N GLY A 71 -0.71 5.75 -12.76
CA GLY A 71 -1.95 5.30 -13.41
C GLY A 71 -1.80 4.02 -14.25
N ASN A 72 -0.61 3.42 -14.33
CA ASN A 72 -0.39 2.20 -15.11
C ASN A 72 -1.00 0.96 -14.44
N GLN A 73 -2.22 0.60 -14.87
CA GLN A 73 -2.96 -0.55 -14.35
C GLN A 73 -2.22 -1.89 -14.48
N SER A 74 -1.38 -2.07 -15.51
CA SER A 74 -0.63 -3.33 -15.67
C SER A 74 0.46 -3.44 -14.60
N ARG A 75 1.21 -2.36 -14.37
CA ARG A 75 2.23 -2.30 -13.30
C ARG A 75 1.58 -2.40 -11.92
N ALA A 76 0.45 -1.72 -11.71
CA ALA A 76 -0.31 -1.81 -10.46
C ALA A 76 -0.80 -3.24 -10.18
N ALA A 77 -1.35 -3.93 -11.18
CA ALA A 77 -1.78 -5.32 -11.04
C ALA A 77 -0.62 -6.26 -10.69
N SER A 78 0.54 -6.07 -11.33
CA SER A 78 1.76 -6.82 -10.98
C SER A 78 2.24 -6.54 -9.56
N MET A 79 2.20 -5.28 -9.10
CA MET A 79 2.59 -4.91 -7.74
C MET A 79 1.64 -5.47 -6.69
N LEU A 80 0.33 -5.44 -6.96
CA LEU A 80 -0.71 -6.00 -6.10
C LEU A 80 -0.71 -7.54 -6.10
N GLY A 81 -0.06 -8.18 -7.09
CA GLY A 81 -0.06 -9.63 -7.24
C GLY A 81 -1.40 -10.21 -7.69
N ILE A 82 -2.24 -9.41 -8.37
CA ILE A 82 -3.56 -9.85 -8.85
C ILE A 82 -3.65 -9.80 -10.37
N HIS A 83 -4.54 -10.60 -10.95
CA HIS A 83 -4.80 -10.52 -12.38
C HIS A 83 -5.30 -9.13 -12.78
N ARG A 84 -4.77 -8.59 -13.88
CA ARG A 84 -5.17 -7.27 -14.42
C ARG A 84 -6.68 -7.16 -14.67
N ALA A 85 -7.33 -8.26 -15.11
CA ALA A 85 -8.78 -8.28 -15.32
C ALA A 85 -9.56 -8.07 -14.00
N THR A 86 -9.06 -8.66 -12.91
CA THR A 86 -9.62 -8.48 -11.56
C THR A 86 -9.44 -7.04 -11.09
N LEU A 87 -8.22 -6.49 -11.18
CA LEU A 87 -7.98 -5.08 -10.82
C LEU A 87 -8.92 -4.16 -11.59
N ARG A 88 -8.99 -4.29 -12.92
CA ARG A 88 -9.86 -3.45 -13.75
C ARG A 88 -11.35 -3.55 -13.36
N LYS A 89 -11.83 -4.75 -13.00
CA LYS A 89 -13.21 -4.93 -12.51
C LYS A 89 -13.43 -4.15 -11.22
N LYS A 90 -12.53 -4.32 -10.24
CA LYS A 90 -12.59 -3.63 -8.94
C LYS A 90 -12.50 -2.11 -9.07
N LEU A 91 -11.61 -1.60 -9.92
CA LEU A 91 -11.50 -0.16 -10.16
C LEU A 91 -12.80 0.45 -10.69
N ARG A 92 -13.50 -0.24 -11.61
CA ARG A 92 -14.81 0.21 -12.10
C ARG A 92 -15.89 0.14 -11.03
N GLU A 93 -15.90 -0.93 -10.23
CA GLU A 93 -16.83 -1.09 -9.11
C GLU A 93 -16.70 0.06 -8.09
N TYR A 94 -15.49 0.57 -7.90
CA TYR A 94 -15.19 1.66 -6.97
C TYR A 94 -15.12 3.05 -7.60
N GLY A 95 -15.41 3.19 -8.90
CA GLY A 95 -15.40 4.49 -9.59
C GLY A 95 -14.02 5.12 -9.74
N LEU A 96 -12.95 4.30 -9.80
CA LEU A 96 -11.55 4.72 -9.94
C LEU A 96 -11.02 4.65 -11.39
N ALA A 97 -11.83 4.21 -12.36
CA ALA A 97 -11.42 3.98 -13.76
C ALA A 97 -12.51 4.34 -14.76
#